data_AF-A0A239RAR8-F1
#
_entry.id   AF-A0A239RAR8-F1
#
_cell.length_a   1.000
_cell.length_b   1.000
_cell.length_c   1.000
_cell.angle_alpha   90.00
_cell.angle_beta   90.00
_cell.angle_gamma   90.00
#
_symmetry.space_group_name_H-M   'P 1'
#
loop_
_entity.id
_entity.type
_entity.pdbx_description
1 polymer ?
#
loop_
_entity_poly.entity_id
_entity_poly.type
_entity_poly.pdbx_seq_one_letter_code
_entity_poly.pdbx_strand_id
1 'polypeptide(L)'
;MITEEMMMTTEMLLMSYYFDMSEWLKGVKTVNIDIIQKSKDDLLDMLKSDFEEMSVKDNNEYLDDLSVSIATLEELSEDAYQKIKTEVFSWEPTSKK
;
A
#
# COMPACT_ATOMS: atom_id res chain seq x y z
N MET A 1 10.97 14.81 -4.44
CA MET A 1 9.73 15.61 -4.54
C MET A 1 8.68 14.66 -5.03
N ILE A 2 7.77 14.32 -4.15
CA ILE A 2 6.69 13.38 -4.42
C ILE A 2 5.68 14.04 -5.38
N THR A 3 5.32 13.32 -6.44
CA THR A 3 4.28 13.74 -7.41
C THR A 3 2.92 13.14 -7.04
N GLU A 4 1.82 13.66 -7.61
CA GLU A 4 0.48 13.09 -7.42
C GLU A 4 0.38 11.65 -7.93
N GLU A 5 1.06 11.32 -9.02
CA GLU A 5 1.11 9.95 -9.56
C GLU A 5 1.78 8.99 -8.56
N MET A 6 2.93 9.37 -7.99
CA MET A 6 3.61 8.56 -6.98
C MET A 6 2.75 8.33 -5.73
N MET A 7 1.99 9.35 -5.31
CA MET A 7 1.04 9.24 -4.21
C MET A 7 -0.07 8.26 -4.52
N MET A 8 -0.66 8.35 -5.72
CA MET A 8 -1.76 7.48 -6.14
C MET A 8 -1.29 6.02 -6.27
N THR A 9 -0.10 5.79 -6.83
CA THR A 9 0.55 4.46 -6.83
C THR A 9 0.72 3.93 -5.42
N THR A 10 1.21 4.77 -4.50
CA THR A 10 1.39 4.38 -3.09
C THR A 10 0.06 4.02 -2.43
N GLU A 11 -0.98 4.81 -2.62
CA GLU A 11 -2.32 4.55 -2.08
C GLU A 11 -2.91 3.24 -2.61
N MET A 12 -2.81 2.99 -3.92
CA MET A 12 -3.26 1.74 -4.55
C MET A 12 -2.49 0.52 -4.06
N LEU A 13 -1.17 0.65 -3.87
CA LEU A 13 -0.36 -0.43 -3.33
C LEU A 13 -0.75 -0.74 -1.89
N LEU A 14 -0.81 0.29 -1.04
CA LEU A 14 -1.18 0.15 0.38
C LEU A 14 -2.57 -0.44 0.59
N MET A 15 -3.51 -0.13 -0.30
CA MET A 15 -4.83 -0.75 -0.30
C MET A 15 -4.75 -2.28 -0.33
N SER A 16 -3.84 -2.86 -1.12
CA SER A 16 -3.65 -4.31 -1.21
C SER A 16 -3.04 -4.95 0.03
N TYR A 17 -2.34 -4.17 0.85
CA TYR A 17 -1.79 -4.59 2.15
C TYR A 17 -2.80 -4.44 3.29
N TYR A 18 -3.60 -3.37 3.28
CA TYR A 18 -4.57 -3.09 4.34
C TYR A 18 -5.86 -3.88 4.22
N PHE A 19 -6.24 -4.32 3.03
CA PHE A 19 -7.49 -5.02 2.80
C PHE A 19 -7.28 -6.40 2.19
N ASP A 20 -8.17 -7.33 2.51
CA ASP A 20 -8.27 -8.58 1.78
C ASP A 20 -8.87 -8.31 0.40
N MET A 21 -8.01 -8.30 -0.62
CA MET A 21 -8.41 -8.01 -1.99
C MET A 21 -9.39 -9.06 -2.57
N SER A 22 -9.38 -10.29 -2.06
CA SER A 22 -10.33 -11.33 -2.49
C SER A 22 -11.74 -11.03 -2.02
N GLU A 23 -11.88 -10.52 -0.78
CA GLU A 23 -13.15 -10.05 -0.23
C GLU A 23 -13.55 -8.69 -0.79
N TRP A 24 -12.58 -7.80 -1.03
CA TRP A 24 -12.79 -6.49 -1.63
C TRP A 24 -13.49 -6.60 -2.99
N LEU A 25 -13.01 -7.51 -3.85
CA LEU A 25 -13.61 -7.78 -5.16
C LEU A 25 -15.05 -8.33 -5.08
N LYS A 26 -15.47 -8.85 -3.92
CA LYS A 26 -16.85 -9.29 -3.65
C LYS A 26 -17.73 -8.17 -3.07
N GLY A 27 -17.20 -6.95 -2.91
CA GLY A 27 -17.92 -5.86 -2.26
C GLY A 27 -17.78 -5.83 -0.74
N VAL A 28 -16.85 -6.60 -0.17
CA VAL A 28 -16.69 -6.74 1.29
C VAL A 28 -15.38 -6.09 1.74
N LYS A 29 -15.48 -5.10 2.62
CA LYS A 29 -14.32 -4.40 3.19
C LYS A 29 -13.79 -5.14 4.41
N THR A 30 -12.84 -6.06 4.17
CA THR A 30 -12.17 -6.82 5.22
C THR A 30 -10.76 -6.28 5.44
N VAL A 31 -10.45 -5.88 6.66
CA VAL A 31 -9.17 -5.24 7.03
C VAL A 31 -8.15 -6.27 7.52
N ASN A 32 -6.90 -6.11 7.11
CA ASN A 32 -5.77 -6.84 7.67
C ASN A 32 -5.31 -6.19 9.00
N ILE A 33 -5.75 -6.76 10.12
CA ILE A 33 -5.50 -6.22 11.46
C ILE A 33 -4.02 -6.25 11.84
N ASP A 34 -3.24 -7.19 11.29
CA ASP A 34 -1.81 -7.29 11.59
C ASP A 34 -1.01 -6.17 10.92
N ILE A 35 -1.51 -5.67 9.79
CA ILE A 35 -0.87 -4.58 9.04
C ILE A 35 -1.33 -3.21 9.56
N ILE A 36 -2.61 -3.03 9.88
CA ILE A 36 -3.11 -1.72 10.34
C ILE A 36 -2.45 -1.25 11.65
N GLN A 37 -1.98 -2.17 12.49
CA GLN A 37 -1.33 -1.82 13.76
C GLN A 37 0.14 -1.41 13.59
N LYS A 38 0.73 -1.60 12.40
CA LYS A 38 2.11 -1.25 12.12
C LYS A 38 2.33 0.27 12.05
N SER A 39 3.47 0.69 12.57
CA SER A 39 3.99 2.04 12.30
C SER A 39 4.40 2.17 10.82
N LYS A 40 4.67 3.39 10.36
CA LYS A 40 5.21 3.61 9.01
C LYS A 40 6.51 2.85 8.79
N ASP A 41 7.39 2.85 9.80
CA ASP A 41 8.70 2.21 9.71
C ASP A 41 8.56 0.68 9.66
N ASP A 42 7.69 0.09 10.49
CA ASP A 42 7.43 -1.37 10.44
C ASP A 42 6.81 -1.81 9.10
N LEU A 43 6.00 -0.94 8.49
CA LEU A 43 5.42 -1.19 7.18
C LEU A 43 6.49 -1.07 6.09
N LEU A 44 7.33 -0.03 6.15
CA LEU A 44 8.45 0.16 5.22
C LEU A 44 9.40 -1.03 5.23
N ASP A 45 9.76 -1.55 6.40
CA ASP A 45 10.63 -2.72 6.53
C ASP A 45 9.99 -3.96 5.88
N MET A 46 8.69 -4.13 6.04
CA MET A 46 7.94 -5.20 5.35
C MET A 46 7.97 -5.03 3.83
N LEU A 47 7.66 -3.83 3.31
CA LEU A 47 7.64 -3.57 1.87
C LEU A 47 9.02 -3.80 1.24
N LYS A 48 10.10 -3.42 1.94
CA LYS A 48 11.48 -3.67 1.51
C LYS A 48 11.80 -5.17 1.47
N SER A 49 11.38 -5.91 2.50
CA SER A 49 11.53 -7.38 2.52
C SER A 49 10.79 -8.03 1.34
N ASP A 50 9.55 -7.61 1.07
CA ASP A 50 8.77 -8.11 -0.07
C ASP A 50 9.46 -7.77 -1.40
N PHE A 51 9.97 -6.55 -1.55
CA PHE A 51 10.70 -6.13 -2.74
C PHE A 51 11.96 -6.98 -2.97
N GLU A 52 12.76 -7.21 -1.93
CA GLU A 52 13.94 -8.07 -2.01
C GLU A 52 13.58 -9.52 -2.39
N GLU A 53 12.54 -10.10 -1.77
CA GLU A 53 12.11 -11.46 -2.07
C GLU A 53 11.55 -11.64 -3.49
N MET A 54 10.86 -10.61 -4.01
CA MET A 54 10.22 -10.65 -5.31
C MET A 54 11.18 -10.28 -6.45
N SER A 55 12.09 -9.33 -6.23
CA SER A 55 13.10 -8.91 -7.23
C SER A 55 14.04 -10.04 -7.65
N VAL A 56 14.22 -11.06 -6.79
CA VAL A 56 14.99 -12.28 -7.11
C VAL A 56 14.25 -13.18 -8.12
N LYS A 57 12.93 -13.04 -8.27
CA LYS A 57 12.08 -13.99 -9.01
C LYS A 57 11.73 -13.53 -10.43
N ASP A 58 11.44 -12.25 -10.66
CA ASP A 58 11.30 -11.61 -11.99
C ASP A 58 11.06 -10.09 -11.80
N ASN A 59 11.45 -9.25 -12.76
CA ASN A 59 11.10 -7.81 -12.70
C ASN A 59 9.76 -7.57 -13.40
N ASN A 60 8.76 -7.06 -12.67
CA ASN A 60 7.42 -6.83 -13.18
C ASN A 60 6.87 -5.47 -12.74
N GLU A 61 5.75 -5.05 -13.34
CA GLU A 61 5.10 -3.75 -13.06
C GLU A 61 4.76 -3.56 -11.57
N TYR A 62 4.45 -4.64 -10.85
CA TYR A 62 4.21 -4.58 -9.41
C TYR A 62 5.47 -4.21 -8.61
N LEU A 63 6.66 -4.66 -9.03
CA LEU A 63 7.91 -4.27 -8.40
C LEU A 63 8.24 -2.78 -8.63
N ASP A 64 7.88 -2.24 -9.80
CA ASP A 64 8.02 -0.80 -10.07
C ASP A 64 7.11 0.00 -9.12
N ASP A 65 5.84 -0.40 -8.99
CA ASP A 65 4.88 0.22 -8.06
C ASP A 65 5.35 0.12 -6.60
N LEU A 66 5.89 -1.04 -6.20
CA LEU A 66 6.44 -1.26 -4.87
C LEU A 66 7.66 -0.38 -4.61
N SER A 67 8.57 -0.25 -5.59
CA SER A 67 9.74 0.63 -5.50
C SER A 67 9.34 2.11 -5.34
N VAL A 68 8.39 2.57 -6.16
CA VAL A 68 7.83 3.94 -6.08
C VAL A 68 7.19 4.17 -4.70
N SER A 69 6.43 3.20 -4.21
CA SER A 69 5.76 3.29 -2.92
C SER A 69 6.75 3.35 -1.75
N ILE A 70 7.81 2.53 -1.77
CA ILE A 70 8.88 2.57 -0.77
C ILE A 70 9.54 3.96 -0.76
N ALA A 71 9.99 4.45 -1.92
CA ALA A 71 10.63 5.76 -2.03
C ALA A 71 9.73 6.90 -1.54
N THR A 72 8.43 6.83 -1.87
CA THR A 72 7.43 7.80 -1.42
C THR A 72 7.28 7.78 0.11
N LEU A 73 7.13 6.60 0.71
CA LEU A 73 6.99 6.43 2.16
C LEU A 73 8.23 6.84 2.96
N GLU A 74 9.43 6.69 2.37
CA GLU A 74 10.69 7.18 2.94
C GLU A 74 10.77 8.72 2.98
N GLU A 75 10.28 9.40 1.93
CA GLU A 75 10.24 10.87 1.87
C GLU A 75 9.14 11.49 2.76
N LEU A 76 8.11 10.72 3.15
CA LEU A 76 6.98 11.20 3.93
C LEU A 76 7.27 11.31 5.44
N SER A 77 6.66 12.29 6.09
CA SER A 77 6.55 12.30 7.56
C SER A 77 5.50 11.30 8.05
N GLU A 78 5.54 10.95 9.34
CA GLU A 78 4.51 10.12 9.96
C GLU A 78 3.10 10.73 9.78
N ASP A 79 2.95 12.04 10.02
CA ASP A 79 1.67 12.74 9.84
C ASP A 79 1.14 12.65 8.40
N ALA A 80 2.03 12.70 7.41
CA ALA A 80 1.64 12.59 6.01
C ALA A 80 1.24 11.15 5.65
N TYR A 81 1.95 10.16 6.18
CA TYR A 81 1.55 8.75 6.08
C TYR A 81 0.18 8.47 6.73
N GLN A 82 -0.09 9.03 7.92
CA GLN A 82 -1.40 8.86 8.57
C GLN A 82 -2.56 9.46 7.74
N LYS A 83 -2.30 10.53 6.96
CA LYS A 83 -3.28 11.08 6.01
C LYS A 83 -3.55 10.12 4.85
N ILE A 84 -2.50 9.56 4.22
CA ILE A 84 -2.65 8.53 3.18
C ILE A 84 -3.43 7.34 3.71
N LYS A 85 -3.06 6.85 4.89
CA LYS A 85 -3.76 5.74 5.54
C LYS A 85 -5.25 6.08 5.69
N THR A 86 -5.57 7.26 6.21
CA THR A 86 -6.97 7.71 6.34
C THR A 86 -7.70 7.76 5.00
N GLU A 87 -7.05 8.25 3.95
CA GLU A 87 -7.61 8.31 2.59
C GLU A 87 -7.93 6.90 2.06
N VAL A 88 -6.97 5.99 2.10
CA VAL A 88 -7.15 4.58 1.68
C VAL A 88 -8.25 3.90 2.50
N PHE A 89 -8.33 4.19 3.80
CA PHE A 89 -9.40 3.67 4.66
C PHE A 89 -10.78 4.28 4.39
N SER A 90 -10.86 5.40 3.67
CA SER A 90 -12.13 5.98 3.24
C SER A 90 -12.71 5.32 1.99
N TRP A 91 -11.88 4.59 1.24
CA TRP A 91 -12.32 3.92 0.01
C TRP A 91 -13.27 2.79 0.32
N GLU A 92 -14.25 2.56 -0.56
CA GLU A 92 -15.24 1.51 -0.42
C GLU A 92 -15.16 0.56 -1.62
N PRO A 93 -15.33 -0.76 -1.42
CA PRO A 93 -15.32 -1.69 -2.51
C PRO A 93 -16.51 -1.42 -3.43
N THR A 94 -16.22 -1.26 -4.72
CA THR A 94 -17.28 -1.10 -5.72
C THR A 94 -17.93 -2.46 -5.95
N SER A 95 -19.09 -2.70 -5.34
CA SER A 95 -19.90 -3.86 -5.68
C SER A 95 -20.34 -3.74 -7.14
N LYS A 96 -19.92 -4.69 -7.99
CA LYS A 96 -20.63 -4.91 -9.25
C LYS A 96 -22.02 -5.44 -8.87
N LYS A 97 -23.02 -4.57 -8.90
CA LYS A 97 -24.44 -4.97 -8.91
C LYS A 97 -24.74 -5.79 -10.15
#